data_AF-A0AAD5N1V5-F1
#
_entry.id   AF-A0AAD5N1V5-F1
#
_cell.length_a   1.000
_cell.length_b   1.000
_cell.length_c   1.000
_cell.angle_alpha   90.00
_cell.angle_beta   90.00
_cell.angle_gamma   90.00
#
_symmetry.space_group_name_H-M   'P 1'
#
loop_
_entity.id
_entity.type
_entity.pdbx_description
1 polymer ?
#
loop_
_entity_poly.entity_id
_entity_poly.type
_entity_poly.pdbx_seq_one_letter_code
_entity_poly.pdbx_strand_id
1 'polypeptide(L)'
;MQAMMRYRMPFFKRFMPIMLPMYPVLEEKVKWDVYGEKYRPEDYTVSKLRVHLPVPQEIIKEADDPTANMVVPLVDDAPTKCITVIEKIEVSCNVEYIEFEGRSDGESTKKLIAQMKPKQLILVHGSAQATRHLAQHCYDNNITQGHIFTPSIGEVVDATVASHIYRILLNDELFDSLEFIKVKDADLAWIDAQITARPSEVGVEKEAGKEVNEQATDVHLTDQHIDKCMLSSLSGDAPFREVVYVNDPKLSEMKQLLINMGYSAEFSSGVLYIGGVISIRRNEAGRFHIEGCAGPSYLKLRDIILEQFMVL
;
A
#
# COMPACT_ATOMS: atom_id res chain seq x y z
N MET A 1 43.72 -43.28 42.67
CA MET A 1 43.33 -44.48 41.90
C MET A 1 41.94 -44.26 41.36
N GLN A 2 41.81 -43.97 40.07
CA GLN A 2 40.63 -44.29 39.24
C GLN A 2 40.97 -44.00 37.78
N ALA A 3 40.47 -44.85 36.90
CA ALA A 3 41.11 -45.23 35.65
C ALA A 3 40.92 -44.19 34.53
N MET A 4 42.03 -43.75 33.94
CA MET A 4 42.03 -43.19 32.58
C MET A 4 41.77 -44.33 31.59
N MET A 5 40.55 -44.40 31.05
CA MET A 5 40.26 -45.21 29.86
C MET A 5 41.05 -44.64 28.67
N ARG A 6 42.21 -45.23 28.40
CA ARG A 6 42.94 -45.03 27.15
C ARG A 6 42.19 -45.78 26.05
N TYR A 7 41.49 -45.06 25.18
CA TYR A 7 40.99 -45.62 23.92
C TYR A 7 42.18 -46.00 23.03
N ARG A 8 42.45 -47.31 22.89
CA ARG A 8 43.34 -47.84 21.86
C ARG A 8 42.58 -47.93 20.55
N MET A 9 42.97 -47.12 19.57
CA MET A 9 42.45 -47.21 18.20
C MET A 9 43.10 -48.41 17.47
N PRO A 10 42.34 -49.27 16.77
CA PRO A 10 42.90 -50.31 15.92
C PRO A 10 43.58 -49.72 14.67
N PHE A 11 44.64 -50.40 14.23
CA PHE A 11 45.70 -49.94 13.32
C PHE A 11 45.38 -49.94 11.81
N PHE A 12 44.13 -49.98 11.34
CA PHE A 12 43.88 -49.99 9.88
C PHE A 12 42.73 -49.08 9.43
N LYS A 13 43.11 -47.88 8.96
CA LYS A 13 42.76 -47.25 7.67
C LYS A 13 42.89 -45.73 7.82
N ARG A 14 43.88 -45.16 7.13
CA ARG A 14 44.08 -43.71 6.98
C ARG A 14 42.83 -43.06 6.38
N PHE A 15 42.11 -42.28 7.16
CA PHE A 15 41.34 -41.14 6.68
C PHE A 15 41.71 -39.93 7.55
N MET A 16 41.75 -38.76 6.90
CA MET A 16 42.25 -37.45 7.33
C MET A 16 42.06 -37.12 8.82
N PRO A 17 42.94 -36.29 9.44
CA PRO A 17 42.73 -35.83 10.81
C PRO A 17 41.38 -35.15 10.92
N ILE A 18 40.52 -35.75 11.76
CA ILE A 18 39.23 -35.20 12.18
C ILE A 18 39.53 -33.81 12.73
N MET A 19 39.12 -32.79 11.99
CA MET A 19 39.10 -31.42 12.49
C MET A 19 38.25 -31.45 13.77
N LEU A 20 38.85 -30.98 14.86
CA LEU A 20 38.14 -30.78 16.13
C LEU A 20 36.86 -29.99 15.83
N PRO A 21 35.69 -30.43 16.32
CA PRO A 21 34.43 -29.77 16.02
C PRO A 21 34.44 -28.36 16.62
N MET A 22 34.60 -27.35 15.77
CA MET A 22 34.07 -26.02 16.05
C MET A 22 32.55 -26.17 16.03
N TYR A 23 31.90 -25.85 17.16
CA TYR A 23 30.47 -25.96 17.43
C TYR A 23 29.96 -27.37 17.81
N PRO A 24 29.61 -27.62 19.10
CA PRO A 24 29.00 -28.86 19.55
C PRO A 24 27.48 -28.91 19.30
N VAL A 25 27.00 -28.29 18.21
CA VAL A 25 25.59 -28.41 17.79
C VAL A 25 25.57 -29.01 16.40
N LEU A 26 25.22 -30.28 16.33
CA LEU A 26 24.83 -30.91 15.07
C LEU A 26 23.48 -30.32 14.69
N GLU A 27 23.45 -29.48 13.64
CA GLU A 27 22.19 -29.02 13.06
C GLU A 27 21.44 -30.22 12.48
N GLU A 28 20.39 -30.63 13.16
CA GLU A 28 19.48 -31.65 12.66
C GLU A 28 18.65 -31.07 11.52
N LYS A 29 18.59 -31.78 10.38
CA LYS A 29 17.71 -31.42 9.26
C LYS A 29 16.26 -31.69 9.65
N VAL A 30 15.59 -30.67 10.18
CA VAL A 30 14.16 -30.73 10.53
C VAL A 30 13.30 -30.53 9.28
N LYS A 31 12.31 -31.41 9.08
CA LYS A 31 11.28 -31.23 8.04
C LYS A 31 10.04 -30.58 8.66
N TRP A 32 9.38 -29.76 7.86
CA TRP A 32 8.20 -29.02 8.25
C TRP A 32 6.99 -29.60 7.51
N ASP A 33 5.89 -29.78 8.22
CA ASP A 33 4.64 -30.21 7.59
C ASP A 33 3.92 -29.02 6.93
N VAL A 34 2.79 -29.30 6.29
CA VAL A 34 1.95 -28.30 5.61
C VAL A 34 1.29 -27.29 6.56
N TYR A 35 1.31 -27.53 7.87
CA TYR A 35 0.77 -26.65 8.91
C TYR A 35 1.87 -25.89 9.67
N GLY A 36 3.14 -26.09 9.31
CA GLY A 36 4.28 -25.42 9.93
C GLY A 36 4.75 -26.08 11.23
N GLU A 37 4.31 -27.31 11.53
CA GLU A 37 4.83 -28.09 12.64
C GLU A 37 6.12 -28.82 12.23
N LYS A 38 7.08 -28.83 13.16
CA LYS A 38 8.32 -29.58 13.02
C LYS A 38 8.00 -31.05 13.18
N TYR A 39 8.21 -31.85 12.13
CA TYR A 39 8.00 -33.29 12.21
C TYR A 39 9.28 -34.05 11.84
N ARG A 40 9.56 -35.12 12.57
CA ARG A 40 10.60 -36.08 12.21
C ARG A 40 9.92 -37.31 11.59
N PRO A 41 10.19 -37.66 10.32
CA PRO A 41 9.58 -38.82 9.67
C PRO A 41 9.75 -40.12 10.48
N GLU A 42 10.86 -40.23 11.23
CA GLU A 42 11.17 -41.37 12.08
C GLU A 42 10.18 -41.56 13.23
N ASP A 43 9.47 -40.51 13.66
CA ASP A 43 8.50 -40.55 14.76
C ASP A 43 7.14 -41.15 14.33
N TYR A 44 6.87 -41.19 13.03
CA TYR A 44 5.62 -41.71 12.45
C TYR A 44 5.80 -43.10 11.80
N THR A 45 6.94 -43.76 12.04
CA THR A 45 7.13 -45.14 11.59
C THR A 45 6.24 -46.09 12.41
N VAL A 46 5.65 -47.08 11.73
CA VAL A 46 4.69 -48.05 12.32
C VAL A 46 5.26 -48.73 13.58
N SER A 47 6.59 -48.85 13.66
CA SER A 47 7.35 -49.38 14.80
C SER A 47 7.19 -48.56 16.08
N LYS A 48 7.10 -47.21 16.00
CA LYS A 48 6.91 -46.31 17.17
C LYS A 48 5.44 -46.11 17.53
N LEU A 49 4.52 -46.24 16.56
CA LEU A 49 3.06 -46.24 16.81
C LEU A 49 2.58 -47.44 17.62
N ARG A 50 3.36 -48.54 17.68
CA ARG A 50 3.10 -49.71 18.54
C ARG A 50 2.94 -49.38 20.02
N VAL A 51 3.45 -48.24 20.49
CA VAL A 51 3.37 -47.84 21.90
C VAL A 51 2.00 -47.23 22.26
N HIS A 52 1.19 -46.79 21.28
CA HIS A 52 -0.03 -46.01 21.57
C HIS A 52 -1.33 -46.55 20.95
N LEU A 53 -1.33 -47.59 20.12
CA LEU A 53 -2.56 -48.23 19.64
C LEU A 53 -2.60 -49.74 19.89
N PRO A 54 -3.73 -50.30 20.34
CA PRO A 54 -3.93 -51.75 20.36
C PRO A 54 -4.14 -52.24 18.93
N VAL A 55 -3.06 -52.64 18.25
CA VAL A 55 -3.14 -53.31 16.95
C VAL A 55 -3.48 -54.79 17.18
N PRO A 56 -4.51 -55.35 16.52
CA PRO A 56 -4.84 -56.77 16.60
C PRO A 56 -3.63 -57.67 16.27
N GLN A 57 -3.40 -58.69 17.08
CA GLN A 57 -2.19 -59.52 17.08
C GLN A 57 -1.98 -60.40 15.82
N GLU A 58 -2.88 -60.37 14.84
CA GLU A 58 -2.84 -61.28 13.69
C GLU A 58 -1.84 -60.88 12.60
N ILE A 59 -1.25 -59.68 12.66
CA ILE A 59 -0.18 -59.24 11.74
C ILE A 59 1.22 -59.56 12.31
N ILE A 60 1.32 -60.16 13.50
CA ILE A 60 2.59 -60.37 14.24
C ILE A 60 3.29 -61.69 13.87
N LYS A 61 3.27 -62.08 12.59
CA LYS A 61 4.20 -63.12 12.10
C LYS A 61 5.00 -62.51 10.97
N GLU A 62 6.32 -62.53 11.15
CA GLU A 62 7.35 -62.08 10.20
C GLU A 62 7.79 -60.62 10.33
N ALA A 63 8.55 -60.33 11.40
CA ALA A 63 9.67 -59.39 11.33
C ALA A 63 10.63 -59.70 12.49
N ASP A 64 11.62 -60.55 12.24
CA ASP A 64 12.85 -60.62 13.05
C ASP A 64 13.63 -59.33 12.79
N ASP A 65 13.40 -58.30 13.62
CA ASP A 65 14.06 -57.00 13.49
C ASP A 65 15.14 -56.84 14.58
N PRO A 66 16.44 -56.79 14.23
CA PRO A 66 17.56 -56.78 15.19
C PRO A 66 17.74 -55.44 15.94
N THR A 67 16.80 -54.49 15.79
CA THR A 67 16.86 -53.17 16.42
C THR A 67 16.16 -53.10 17.79
N ALA A 68 15.66 -54.23 18.31
CA ALA A 68 15.00 -54.32 19.62
C ALA A 68 15.89 -53.96 20.83
N ASN A 69 17.19 -53.71 20.62
CA ASN A 69 18.15 -53.35 21.66
C ASN A 69 18.43 -51.84 21.78
N MET A 70 17.71 -50.94 21.10
CA MET A 70 17.80 -49.52 21.41
C MET A 70 17.04 -49.21 22.70
N VAL A 71 17.78 -49.17 23.81
CA VAL A 71 17.33 -48.62 25.09
C VAL A 71 16.82 -47.21 24.83
N VAL A 72 15.51 -47.03 24.87
CA VAL A 72 14.87 -45.72 24.91
C VAL A 72 15.40 -45.03 26.17
N PRO A 73 16.02 -43.84 26.08
CA PRO A 73 16.39 -43.09 27.26
C PRO A 73 15.10 -42.84 28.04
N LEU A 74 14.96 -43.50 29.19
CA LEU A 74 13.91 -43.19 30.15
C LEU A 74 14.11 -41.73 30.52
N VAL A 75 13.13 -40.88 30.19
CA VAL A 75 13.11 -39.50 30.61
C VAL A 75 13.00 -39.55 32.13
N ASP A 76 14.09 -39.21 32.80
CA ASP A 76 14.21 -39.28 34.26
C ASP A 76 13.30 -38.19 34.86
N ASP A 77 12.15 -38.59 35.39
CA ASP A 77 11.11 -37.70 35.97
C ASP A 77 11.51 -37.21 37.37
N ALA A 78 12.81 -36.99 37.58
CA ALA A 78 13.38 -36.56 38.83
C ALA A 78 13.11 -35.06 39.03
N PRO A 79 12.72 -34.62 40.25
CA PRO A 79 12.45 -33.21 40.52
C PRO A 79 13.72 -32.38 40.35
N THR A 80 13.65 -31.36 39.49
CA THR A 80 14.76 -30.45 39.22
C THR A 80 14.64 -29.14 39.99
N LYS A 81 15.78 -28.47 40.23
CA LYS A 81 15.86 -27.14 40.86
C LYS A 81 16.66 -26.20 39.98
N CYS A 82 16.12 -25.02 39.70
CA CYS A 82 16.85 -23.97 38.99
C CYS A 82 17.98 -23.41 39.88
N ILE A 83 19.19 -23.34 39.32
CA ILE A 83 20.36 -22.73 39.95
C ILE A 83 20.90 -21.68 38.98
N THR A 84 21.12 -20.46 39.46
CA THR A 84 21.73 -19.38 38.68
C THR A 84 23.13 -19.13 39.21
N VAL A 85 24.13 -19.16 38.33
CA VAL A 85 25.53 -18.91 38.67
C VAL A 85 26.06 -17.81 37.76
N ILE A 86 26.82 -16.88 38.32
CA ILE A 86 27.50 -15.83 37.57
C ILE A 86 28.96 -16.25 37.45
N GLU A 87 29.41 -16.57 36.24
CA GLU A 87 30.80 -16.90 35.95
C GLU A 87 31.41 -15.94 34.93
N LYS A 88 32.71 -15.70 35.05
CA LYS A 88 33.47 -14.88 34.11
C LYS A 88 34.09 -15.78 33.04
N ILE A 89 33.66 -15.60 31.79
CA ILE A 89 34.13 -16.37 30.64
C ILE A 89 35.07 -15.52 29.79
N GLU A 90 36.21 -16.07 29.40
CA GLU A 90 37.11 -15.45 28.42
C GLU A 90 36.71 -15.89 27.01
N VAL A 91 36.25 -14.94 26.18
CA VAL A 91 35.75 -15.21 24.83
C VAL A 91 36.90 -15.08 23.84
N SER A 92 37.43 -16.21 23.38
CA SER A 92 38.54 -16.30 22.42
C SER A 92 38.05 -16.75 21.04
N CYS A 93 37.10 -16.02 20.46
CA CYS A 93 36.61 -16.26 19.11
C CYS A 93 36.38 -14.94 18.37
N ASN A 94 36.31 -15.01 17.03
CA ASN A 94 35.90 -13.86 16.23
C ASN A 94 34.37 -13.72 16.31
N VAL A 95 33.89 -12.54 16.70
CA VAL A 95 32.46 -12.25 16.80
C VAL A 95 32.10 -11.32 15.65
N GLU A 96 31.30 -11.83 14.73
CA GLU A 96 30.80 -11.09 13.58
C GLU A 96 29.28 -11.03 13.63
N TYR A 97 28.73 -9.86 13.34
CA TYR A 97 27.29 -9.65 13.27
C TYR A 97 26.83 -9.75 11.82
N ILE A 98 25.89 -10.65 11.56
CA ILE A 98 25.30 -10.84 10.24
C ILE A 98 23.79 -10.58 10.34
N GLU A 99 23.30 -9.61 9.57
CA GLU A 99 21.91 -9.18 9.59
C GLU A 99 21.01 -10.14 8.77
N PHE A 100 20.10 -10.83 9.47
CA PHE A 100 19.05 -11.67 8.86
C PHE A 100 17.64 -11.24 9.32
N GLU A 101 17.45 -9.96 9.66
CA GLU A 101 16.17 -9.46 10.18
C GLU A 101 15.06 -9.32 9.12
N GLY A 102 15.40 -9.36 7.83
CA GLY A 102 14.43 -9.32 6.73
C GLY A 102 13.62 -8.03 6.63
N ARG A 103 14.14 -6.92 7.18
CA ARG A 103 13.46 -5.60 7.14
C ARG A 103 13.81 -4.84 5.87
N SER A 104 12.91 -3.93 5.48
CA SER A 104 13.18 -3.01 4.38
C SER A 104 14.30 -2.04 4.77
N ASP A 105 15.24 -1.84 3.85
CA ASP A 105 16.30 -0.86 4.00
C ASP A 105 15.76 0.58 3.92
N GLY A 106 16.59 1.54 4.34
CA GLY A 106 16.23 2.95 4.37
C GLY A 106 15.94 3.55 2.98
N GLU A 107 16.61 3.07 1.93
CA GLU A 107 16.42 3.58 0.57
C GLU A 107 15.12 3.06 -0.03
N SER A 108 14.85 1.76 0.11
CA SER A 108 13.57 1.17 -0.31
C SER A 108 12.38 1.81 0.41
N THR A 109 12.52 2.07 1.72
CA THR A 109 11.45 2.72 2.51
C THR A 109 11.16 4.14 1.98
N LYS A 110 12.20 4.94 1.71
CA LYS A 110 12.05 6.28 1.11
C LYS A 110 11.37 6.20 -0.27
N LYS A 111 11.78 5.25 -1.11
CA LYS A 111 11.24 5.07 -2.46
C LYS A 111 9.77 4.65 -2.43
N LEU A 112 9.40 3.75 -1.51
CA LEU A 112 8.03 3.30 -1.33
C LEU A 112 7.12 4.46 -0.89
N ILE A 113 7.54 5.26 0.08
CA ILE A 113 6.78 6.44 0.53
C ILE A 113 6.66 7.47 -0.61
N ALA A 114 7.74 7.69 -1.38
CA ALA A 114 7.75 8.59 -2.53
C ALA A 114 6.76 8.16 -3.64
N GLN A 115 6.61 6.86 -3.86
CA GLN A 115 5.67 6.32 -4.85
C GLN A 115 4.22 6.39 -4.36
N MET A 116 3.97 6.14 -3.08
CA MET A 116 2.61 6.18 -2.51
C MET A 116 2.06 7.61 -2.39
N LYS A 117 2.91 8.62 -2.17
CA LYS A 117 2.53 10.03 -1.94
C LYS A 117 1.38 10.17 -0.92
N PRO A 118 1.58 9.73 0.34
CA PRO A 118 0.51 9.75 1.33
C PRO A 118 0.05 11.17 1.66
N LYS A 119 -1.25 11.33 2.00
CA LYS A 119 -1.81 12.61 2.45
C LYS A 119 -1.29 13.01 3.84
N GLN A 120 -1.17 12.06 4.74
CA GLN A 120 -0.56 12.24 6.07
C GLN A 120 0.37 11.07 6.35
N LEU A 121 1.44 11.32 7.12
CA LEU A 121 2.45 10.32 7.44
C LEU A 121 2.73 10.34 8.95
N ILE A 122 2.72 9.16 9.58
CA ILE A 122 3.13 9.00 10.98
C ILE A 122 4.26 7.98 11.00
N LEU A 123 5.41 8.37 11.53
CA LEU A 123 6.60 7.53 11.62
C LEU A 123 6.77 7.03 13.05
N VAL A 124 6.66 5.72 13.22
CA VAL A 124 6.79 5.01 14.51
C VAL A 124 7.87 3.93 14.44
N HIS A 125 8.22 3.33 15.57
CA HIS A 125 9.16 2.19 15.64
C HIS A 125 10.53 2.44 14.98
N GLY A 126 11.19 3.52 15.41
CA GLY A 126 12.58 3.80 15.06
C GLY A 126 13.24 4.67 16.12
N SER A 127 14.56 4.82 16.05
CA SER A 127 15.24 5.79 16.91
C SER A 127 14.72 7.20 16.60
N ALA A 128 14.77 8.10 17.59
CA ALA A 128 14.33 9.49 17.41
C ALA A 128 15.13 10.21 16.31
N GLN A 129 16.38 9.80 16.07
CA GLN A 129 17.19 10.33 14.98
C GLN A 129 16.74 9.79 13.62
N ALA A 130 16.47 8.48 13.51
CA ALA A 130 16.06 7.85 12.25
C ALA A 130 14.69 8.34 11.78
N THR A 131 13.71 8.44 12.69
CA THR A 131 12.36 8.93 12.37
C THR A 131 12.37 10.38 11.91
N ARG A 132 13.12 11.26 12.61
CA ARG A 132 13.28 12.66 12.20
C ARG A 132 13.99 12.80 10.85
N HIS A 133 15.03 12.02 10.61
CA HIS A 133 15.75 12.04 9.33
C HIS A 133 14.84 11.61 8.16
N LEU A 134 14.01 10.57 8.35
CA LEU A 134 13.04 10.16 7.33
C LEU A 134 11.95 11.21 7.13
N ALA A 135 11.44 11.81 8.22
CA ALA A 135 10.48 12.90 8.15
C ALA A 135 11.01 14.11 7.36
N GLN A 136 12.25 14.53 7.66
CA GLN A 136 12.90 15.64 6.97
C GLN A 136 13.06 15.35 5.48
N HIS A 137 13.48 14.14 5.11
CA HIS A 137 13.56 13.74 3.70
C HIS A 137 12.19 13.80 2.99
N CYS A 138 11.12 13.37 3.66
CA CYS A 138 9.77 13.46 3.11
C CYS A 138 9.29 14.92 2.95
N TYR A 139 9.70 15.80 3.85
CA TYR A 139 9.43 17.23 3.80
C TYR A 139 10.19 17.92 2.65
N ASP A 140 11.52 17.75 2.59
CA ASP A 140 12.39 18.41 1.61
C ASP A 140 12.02 18.05 0.16
N ASN A 141 11.57 16.81 -0.07
CA ASN A 141 11.15 16.33 -1.38
C ASN A 141 9.65 16.52 -1.68
N ASN A 142 8.90 17.20 -0.81
CA ASN A 142 7.44 17.39 -0.92
C ASN A 142 6.69 16.07 -1.24
N ILE A 143 7.09 14.97 -0.58
CA ILE A 143 6.50 13.64 -0.82
C ILE A 143 5.11 13.53 -0.20
N THR A 144 4.94 14.09 1.00
CA THR A 144 3.68 14.06 1.75
C THR A 144 2.93 15.36 1.53
N GLN A 145 1.63 15.28 1.20
CA GLN A 145 0.82 16.46 0.91
C GLN A 145 0.38 17.24 2.16
N GLY A 146 0.28 16.54 3.30
CA GLY A 146 -0.14 17.09 4.58
C GLY A 146 0.90 16.87 5.67
N HIS A 147 0.45 16.65 6.90
CA HIS A 147 1.31 16.60 8.08
C HIS A 147 2.12 15.31 8.19
N ILE A 148 3.37 15.46 8.66
CA ILE A 148 4.29 14.38 9.01
C ILE A 148 4.50 14.41 10.52
N PHE A 149 4.23 13.28 11.19
CA PHE A 149 4.34 13.15 12.64
C PHE A 149 5.42 12.13 13.02
N THR A 150 6.21 12.45 14.04
CA THR A 150 7.23 11.55 14.64
C THR A 150 7.00 11.46 16.15
N PRO A 151 5.91 10.82 16.60
CA PRO A 151 5.53 10.82 18.01
C PRO A 151 6.50 10.03 18.88
N SER A 152 6.66 10.49 20.11
CA SER A 152 7.36 9.77 21.18
C SER A 152 6.48 8.67 21.79
N ILE A 153 7.09 7.74 22.53
CA ILE A 153 6.34 6.67 23.21
C ILE A 153 5.31 7.30 24.17
N GLY A 154 4.04 6.99 23.96
CA GLY A 154 2.92 7.51 24.76
C GLY A 154 2.36 8.86 24.30
N GLU A 155 2.91 9.45 23.24
CA GLU A 155 2.37 10.68 22.66
C GLU A 155 1.13 10.39 21.81
N VAL A 156 0.06 11.17 22.03
CA VAL A 156 -1.18 11.06 21.26
C VAL A 156 -1.11 12.04 20.09
N VAL A 157 -1.30 11.53 18.88
CA VAL A 157 -1.35 12.33 17.66
C VAL A 157 -2.77 12.32 17.11
N ASP A 158 -3.30 13.50 16.82
CA ASP A 158 -4.55 13.63 16.08
C ASP A 158 -4.30 13.40 14.59
N ALA A 159 -4.74 12.24 14.12
CA ALA A 159 -4.65 11.83 12.72
C ALA A 159 -5.94 12.12 11.93
N THR A 160 -6.89 12.88 12.48
CA THR A 160 -8.11 13.20 11.75
C THR A 160 -7.84 14.21 10.64
N VAL A 161 -8.10 13.79 9.40
CA VAL A 161 -8.26 14.69 8.26
C VAL A 161 -9.74 14.98 8.14
N ALA A 162 -10.17 16.18 8.53
CA ALA A 162 -11.56 16.61 8.35
C ALA A 162 -11.87 16.67 6.85
N SER A 163 -12.41 15.58 6.31
CA SER A 163 -12.96 15.51 4.96
C SER A 163 -14.46 15.28 5.11
N HIS A 164 -15.24 16.31 4.80
CA HIS A 164 -16.69 16.21 4.71
C HIS A 164 -17.04 15.42 3.45
N ILE A 165 -16.95 14.10 3.52
CA ILE A 165 -17.31 13.19 2.43
C ILE A 165 -18.79 12.89 2.56
N TYR A 166 -19.57 13.41 1.62
CA TYR A 166 -21.00 13.13 1.52
C TYR A 166 -21.27 12.26 0.31
N ARG A 167 -22.19 11.30 0.45
CA ARG A 167 -22.65 10.48 -0.66
C ARG A 167 -24.01 10.96 -1.14
N ILE A 168 -24.00 11.69 -2.25
CA ILE A 168 -25.21 12.22 -2.88
C ILE A 168 -25.46 11.42 -4.17
N LEU A 169 -26.72 11.07 -4.45
CA LEU A 169 -27.10 10.41 -5.71
C LEU A 169 -27.25 11.46 -6.81
N LEU A 170 -26.93 11.10 -8.04
CA LEU A 170 -27.20 11.92 -9.22
C LEU A 170 -28.54 11.49 -9.82
N ASN A 171 -29.42 12.44 -10.16
CA ASN A 171 -30.66 12.13 -10.87
C ASN A 171 -30.36 11.69 -12.31
N ASP A 172 -31.10 10.70 -12.82
CA ASP A 172 -30.88 10.13 -14.15
C ASP A 172 -31.06 11.19 -15.27
N GLU A 173 -32.06 12.06 -15.15
CA GLU A 173 -32.28 13.16 -16.10
C GLU A 173 -31.10 14.14 -16.17
N LEU A 174 -30.47 14.40 -15.01
CA LEU A 174 -29.30 15.26 -14.95
C LEU A 174 -28.09 14.55 -15.55
N PHE A 175 -27.90 13.26 -15.26
CA PHE A 175 -26.82 12.45 -15.83
C PHE A 175 -26.89 12.39 -17.36
N ASP A 176 -28.09 12.21 -17.93
CA ASP A 176 -28.31 12.17 -19.38
C ASP A 176 -28.03 13.53 -20.05
N SER A 177 -28.15 14.63 -19.31
CA SER A 177 -27.83 15.98 -19.82
C SER A 177 -26.33 16.31 -19.84
N LEU A 178 -25.48 15.45 -19.26
CA LEU A 178 -24.05 15.73 -19.15
C LEU A 178 -23.31 15.49 -20.48
N GLU A 179 -22.59 16.51 -20.91
CA GLU A 179 -21.66 16.41 -22.03
C GLU A 179 -20.29 15.93 -21.54
N PHE A 180 -20.02 14.65 -21.75
CA PHE A 180 -18.74 14.04 -21.39
C PHE A 180 -17.67 14.32 -22.44
N ILE A 181 -16.54 14.85 -21.97
CA ILE A 181 -15.33 15.12 -22.74
C ILE A 181 -14.28 14.09 -22.32
N LYS A 182 -13.79 13.31 -23.29
CA LYS A 182 -12.78 12.28 -23.03
C LYS A 182 -11.38 12.87 -22.90
N VAL A 183 -10.78 12.73 -21.72
CA VAL A 183 -9.43 13.23 -21.39
C VAL A 183 -8.53 12.06 -21.01
N LYS A 184 -7.63 11.67 -21.92
CA LYS A 184 -6.73 10.51 -21.75
C LYS A 184 -7.52 9.23 -21.43
N ASP A 185 -7.46 8.79 -20.17
CA ASP A 185 -8.04 7.55 -19.66
C ASP A 185 -9.37 7.78 -18.90
N ALA A 186 -9.84 9.02 -18.79
CA ALA A 186 -11.05 9.37 -18.04
C ALA A 186 -11.97 10.29 -18.84
N ASP A 187 -13.26 10.23 -18.55
CA ASP A 187 -14.26 11.15 -19.10
C ASP A 187 -14.59 12.23 -18.07
N LEU A 188 -14.69 13.48 -18.51
CA LEU A 188 -14.94 14.64 -17.66
C LEU A 188 -16.20 15.38 -18.13
N ALA A 189 -17.00 15.86 -17.18
CA ALA A 189 -18.16 16.70 -17.46
C ALA A 189 -18.31 17.76 -16.35
N TRP A 190 -18.82 18.94 -16.71
CA TRP A 190 -19.30 19.90 -15.72
C TRP A 190 -20.67 19.50 -15.21
N ILE A 191 -20.86 19.58 -13.91
CA ILE A 191 -22.16 19.35 -13.27
C ILE A 191 -22.46 20.59 -12.43
N ASP A 192 -23.52 21.30 -12.81
CA ASP A 192 -24.18 22.23 -11.89
C ASP A 192 -25.56 21.64 -11.56
N ALA A 193 -25.87 21.56 -10.28
CA ALA A 193 -27.08 20.89 -9.82
C ALA A 193 -27.60 21.52 -8.52
N GLN A 194 -28.91 21.43 -8.33
CA GLN A 194 -29.54 21.73 -7.05
C GLN A 194 -29.71 20.45 -6.23
N ILE A 195 -29.44 20.55 -4.94
CA ILE A 195 -29.66 19.46 -3.98
C ILE A 195 -31.16 19.39 -3.66
N THR A 196 -31.78 18.25 -3.94
CA THR A 196 -33.17 17.94 -3.64
C THR A 196 -33.27 16.72 -2.72
N ALA A 197 -34.37 16.62 -1.97
CA ALA A 197 -34.65 15.41 -1.19
C ALA A 197 -35.02 14.27 -2.15
N ARG A 198 -34.48 13.07 -1.91
CA ARG A 198 -34.87 11.87 -2.64
C ARG A 198 -36.36 11.64 -2.40
N PRO A 199 -37.13 11.34 -3.46
CA PRO A 199 -38.43 10.73 -3.25
C PRO A 199 -38.16 9.40 -2.54
N SER A 200 -38.49 9.32 -1.25
CA SER A 200 -38.55 8.02 -0.58
C SER A 200 -39.41 7.12 -1.45
N GLU A 201 -38.96 5.89 -1.71
CA GLU A 201 -39.82 4.83 -2.20
C GLU A 201 -40.92 4.59 -1.15
N VAL A 202 -41.94 5.45 -1.14
CA VAL A 202 -43.16 5.27 -0.38
C VAL A 202 -44.07 4.44 -1.27
N GLY A 203 -43.76 3.15 -1.35
CA GLY A 203 -44.74 2.14 -1.71
C GLY A 203 -45.50 1.71 -0.46
N VAL A 204 -46.74 2.20 -0.33
CA VAL A 204 -47.90 1.59 0.36
C VAL A 204 -47.77 1.48 1.90
N GLU A 205 -48.53 2.17 2.76
CA GLU A 205 -49.99 2.22 2.89
C GLU A 205 -50.46 3.63 3.32
N LYS A 206 -51.32 4.27 2.53
CA LYS A 206 -52.14 5.39 2.98
C LYS A 206 -53.48 4.82 3.44
N GLU A 207 -53.68 4.67 4.75
CA GLU A 207 -55.04 4.62 5.29
C GLU A 207 -55.56 6.04 5.56
N ALA A 208 -56.59 6.37 4.79
CA ALA A 208 -57.69 7.30 5.04
C ALA A 208 -57.46 8.57 5.89
N GLY A 209 -57.47 9.70 5.18
CA GLY A 209 -58.44 10.77 5.48
C GLY A 209 -57.98 11.94 6.33
N LYS A 210 -57.42 12.97 5.67
CA LYS A 210 -57.85 14.37 5.82
C LYS A 210 -57.19 15.27 4.79
N GLU A 211 -58.02 15.97 4.02
CA GLU A 211 -57.65 17.01 3.07
C GLU A 211 -56.91 18.15 3.80
N VAL A 212 -55.73 18.53 3.31
CA VAL A 212 -55.11 19.82 3.61
C VAL A 212 -54.43 20.36 2.36
N ASN A 213 -55.03 21.44 1.84
CA ASN A 213 -54.49 22.59 1.12
C ASN A 213 -53.07 22.50 0.52
N GLU A 214 -53.00 22.70 -0.80
CA GLU A 214 -51.78 22.98 -1.56
C GLU A 214 -51.18 24.33 -1.15
N GLN A 215 -50.11 24.30 -0.34
CA GLN A 215 -49.10 25.35 -0.31
C GLN A 215 -47.73 24.70 -0.19
N ALA A 216 -46.83 25.12 -1.08
CA ALA A 216 -45.44 24.70 -1.17
C ALA A 216 -44.79 24.71 0.22
N THR A 217 -44.47 23.52 0.71
CA THR A 217 -43.72 23.36 1.95
C THR A 217 -42.25 23.40 1.60
N ASP A 218 -41.62 24.54 1.87
CA ASP A 218 -40.17 24.66 2.01
C ASP A 218 -39.70 23.61 3.02
N VAL A 219 -39.10 22.53 2.52
CA VAL A 219 -38.47 21.51 3.34
C VAL A 219 -37.25 22.15 3.99
N HIS A 220 -37.39 22.58 5.24
CA HIS A 220 -36.25 22.84 6.11
C HIS A 220 -35.45 21.54 6.26
N LEU A 221 -34.39 21.43 5.46
CA LEU A 221 -33.35 20.41 5.55
C LEU A 221 -32.60 20.61 6.87
N THR A 222 -33.15 20.10 7.97
CA THR A 222 -32.39 19.93 9.20
C THR A 222 -31.23 18.97 8.92
N ASP A 223 -30.02 19.38 9.32
CA ASP A 223 -28.66 18.86 9.08
C ASP A 223 -28.37 17.33 9.14
N GLN A 224 -29.36 16.44 9.20
CA GLN A 224 -29.14 15.06 9.63
C GLN A 224 -29.27 13.99 8.55
N HIS A 225 -29.63 14.31 7.30
CA HIS A 225 -29.79 13.27 6.26
C HIS A 225 -29.35 13.68 4.85
N ILE A 226 -28.08 14.07 4.67
CA ILE A 226 -27.50 14.24 3.32
C ILE A 226 -27.58 12.92 2.51
N ASP A 227 -27.58 11.77 3.19
CA ASP A 227 -27.80 10.45 2.57
C ASP A 227 -29.17 10.30 1.89
N LYS A 228 -30.13 11.17 2.19
CA LYS A 228 -31.45 11.22 1.55
C LYS A 228 -31.53 12.30 0.48
N CYS A 229 -30.42 12.90 0.07
CA CYS A 229 -30.39 13.94 -0.95
C CYS A 229 -29.97 13.38 -2.33
N MET A 230 -30.37 14.08 -3.38
CA MET A 230 -30.05 13.84 -4.78
C MET A 230 -29.69 15.16 -5.48
N LEU A 231 -28.83 15.10 -6.49
CA LEU A 231 -28.51 16.20 -7.39
C LEU A 231 -29.49 16.20 -8.56
N SER A 232 -30.15 17.32 -8.79
CA SER A 232 -31.16 17.52 -9.83
C SER A 232 -30.84 18.77 -10.66
N SER A 233 -31.38 18.82 -11.88
CA SER A 233 -31.13 19.92 -12.82
C SER A 233 -31.50 21.29 -12.22
N LEU A 234 -30.67 22.29 -12.50
CA LEU A 234 -30.91 23.65 -12.04
C LEU A 234 -32.15 24.25 -12.68
N SER A 235 -32.94 24.94 -11.87
CA SER A 235 -34.14 25.67 -12.31
C SER A 235 -33.83 27.12 -12.78
N GLY A 236 -32.58 27.43 -13.13
CA GLY A 236 -32.12 28.78 -13.48
C GLY A 236 -30.88 28.78 -14.38
N ASP A 237 -30.39 29.98 -14.72
CA ASP A 237 -29.20 30.14 -15.58
C ASP A 237 -27.93 29.65 -14.86
N ALA A 238 -27.03 29.02 -15.61
CA ALA A 238 -25.81 28.45 -15.04
C ALA A 238 -24.88 29.56 -14.54
N PRO A 239 -24.22 29.40 -13.37
CA PRO A 239 -23.26 30.38 -12.89
C PRO A 239 -22.08 30.54 -13.85
N PHE A 240 -21.48 31.74 -13.86
CA PHE A 240 -20.25 32.00 -14.62
C PHE A 240 -19.12 31.06 -14.17
N ARG A 241 -18.50 30.37 -15.13
CA ARG A 241 -17.39 29.44 -14.87
C ARG A 241 -16.04 30.12 -15.12
N GLU A 242 -15.10 29.95 -14.20
CA GLU A 242 -13.68 30.22 -14.49
C GLU A 242 -13.13 29.05 -15.32
N VAL A 243 -12.29 29.38 -16.30
CA VAL A 243 -11.60 28.41 -17.15
C VAL A 243 -10.70 27.50 -16.30
N VAL A 244 -10.99 26.20 -16.28
CA VAL A 244 -10.20 25.16 -15.63
C VAL A 244 -9.39 24.41 -16.68
N TYR A 245 -8.06 24.43 -16.54
CA TYR A 245 -7.17 23.66 -17.39
C TYR A 245 -7.04 22.24 -16.85
N VAL A 246 -7.52 21.26 -17.61
CA VAL A 246 -7.36 19.85 -17.27
C VAL A 246 -6.13 19.32 -18.00
N ASN A 247 -5.05 19.11 -17.23
CA ASN A 247 -3.71 18.60 -17.55
C ASN A 247 -2.61 19.61 -17.20
N ASP A 248 -1.40 19.12 -16.92
CA ASP A 248 -0.16 19.90 -16.99
C ASP A 248 0.37 19.80 -18.44
N PRO A 249 0.05 20.75 -19.31
CA PRO A 249 0.39 20.64 -20.71
C PRO A 249 1.89 20.90 -20.87
N LYS A 250 2.60 19.89 -21.39
CA LYS A 250 3.99 20.07 -21.78
C LYS A 250 4.04 20.74 -23.15
N LEU A 251 4.58 21.96 -23.20
CA LEU A 251 4.74 22.70 -24.45
C LEU A 251 5.51 21.88 -25.52
N SER A 252 6.38 20.96 -25.10
CA SER A 252 7.12 20.06 -26.00
C SER A 252 6.23 19.08 -26.75
N GLU A 253 5.21 18.53 -26.10
CA GLU A 253 4.24 17.62 -26.72
C GLU A 253 3.34 18.39 -27.69
N MET A 254 2.90 19.60 -27.30
CA MET A 254 2.14 20.49 -28.17
C MET A 254 2.92 20.87 -29.44
N LYS A 255 4.22 21.16 -29.33
CA LYS A 255 5.07 21.41 -30.51
C LYS A 255 5.04 20.22 -31.47
N GLN A 256 5.21 19.00 -30.96
CA GLN A 256 5.20 17.79 -31.79
C GLN A 256 3.85 17.57 -32.48
N LEU A 257 2.75 17.79 -31.76
CA LEU A 257 1.40 17.70 -32.29
C LEU A 257 1.17 18.70 -33.43
N LEU A 258 1.54 19.97 -33.22
CA LEU A 258 1.36 21.02 -34.21
C LEU A 258 2.20 20.76 -35.47
N ILE A 259 3.43 20.25 -35.31
CA ILE A 259 4.27 19.82 -36.44
C ILE A 259 3.62 18.66 -37.21
N ASN A 260 3.06 17.66 -36.51
CA ASN A 260 2.36 16.54 -37.14
C ASN A 260 1.10 16.98 -37.88
N MET A 261 0.43 18.04 -37.42
CA MET A 261 -0.70 18.69 -38.11
C MET A 261 -0.26 19.60 -39.27
N GLY A 262 1.06 19.77 -39.50
CA GLY A 262 1.61 20.57 -40.60
C GLY A 262 1.84 22.04 -40.27
N TYR A 263 1.72 22.46 -39.01
CA TYR A 263 2.05 23.82 -38.57
C TYR A 263 3.54 23.94 -38.20
N SER A 264 4.16 25.07 -38.55
CA SER A 264 5.50 25.39 -38.05
C SER A 264 5.44 25.77 -36.57
N ALA A 265 6.18 25.08 -35.72
CA ALA A 265 6.24 25.36 -34.28
C ALA A 265 7.67 25.34 -33.76
N GLU A 266 8.14 26.45 -33.17
CA GLU A 266 9.52 26.64 -32.74
C GLU A 266 9.59 27.16 -31.30
N PHE A 267 10.59 26.70 -30.55
CA PHE A 267 10.86 27.21 -29.21
C PHE A 267 11.95 28.27 -29.29
N SER A 268 11.68 29.43 -28.70
CA SER A 268 12.69 30.46 -28.49
C SER A 268 12.50 31.09 -27.12
N SER A 269 13.56 31.09 -26.31
CA SER A 269 13.61 31.74 -25.00
C SER A 269 12.46 31.35 -24.04
N GLY A 270 12.06 30.07 -24.02
CA GLY A 270 10.98 29.58 -23.17
C GLY A 270 9.57 29.91 -23.65
N VAL A 271 9.42 30.46 -24.86
CA VAL A 271 8.14 30.72 -25.54
C VAL A 271 8.03 29.80 -26.75
N LEU A 272 6.85 29.20 -26.94
CA LEU A 272 6.53 28.43 -28.13
C LEU A 272 5.87 29.36 -29.17
N TYR A 273 6.47 29.48 -30.34
CA TYR A 273 5.95 30.24 -31.48
C TYR A 273 5.34 29.30 -32.50
N ILE A 274 4.13 29.58 -32.97
CA ILE A 274 3.37 28.75 -33.89
C ILE A 274 3.01 29.58 -35.12
N GLY A 275 3.55 29.19 -36.27
CA GLY A 275 3.25 29.76 -37.58
C GLY A 275 3.50 31.26 -37.72
N GLY A 276 4.26 31.87 -36.80
CA GLY A 276 4.45 33.32 -36.73
C GLY A 276 3.20 34.12 -36.30
N VAL A 277 2.13 33.45 -35.87
CA VAL A 277 0.83 34.07 -35.54
C VAL A 277 0.52 34.00 -34.05
N ILE A 278 0.90 32.90 -33.39
CA ILE A 278 0.65 32.65 -31.96
C ILE A 278 1.96 32.46 -31.23
N SER A 279 2.03 32.98 -30.01
CA SER A 279 3.07 32.70 -29.03
C SER A 279 2.44 32.22 -27.73
N ILE A 280 3.02 31.18 -27.13
CA ILE A 280 2.56 30.59 -25.88
C ILE A 280 3.70 30.63 -24.87
N ARG A 281 3.46 31.30 -23.74
CA ARG A 281 4.41 31.43 -22.63
C ARG A 281 3.84 30.78 -21.38
N ARG A 282 4.70 30.19 -20.56
CA ARG A 282 4.38 29.77 -19.19
C ARG A 282 4.85 30.83 -18.20
N ASN A 283 3.95 31.33 -17.36
CA ASN A 283 4.28 32.28 -16.29
C ASN A 283 4.92 31.55 -15.09
N GLU A 284 5.53 32.30 -14.18
CA GLU A 284 6.17 31.76 -12.95
C GLU A 284 5.20 30.96 -12.07
N ALA A 285 3.91 31.29 -12.13
CA ALA A 285 2.83 30.56 -11.46
C ALA A 285 2.37 29.28 -12.22
N GLY A 286 3.05 28.89 -13.28
CA GLY A 286 2.76 27.68 -14.06
C GLY A 286 1.62 27.80 -15.08
N ARG A 287 0.90 28.93 -15.11
CA ARG A 287 -0.20 29.22 -16.06
C ARG A 287 0.31 29.57 -17.45
N PHE A 288 -0.44 29.20 -18.48
CA PHE A 288 -0.13 29.53 -19.88
C PHE A 288 -0.77 30.85 -20.27
N HIS A 289 -0.07 31.64 -21.07
CA HIS A 289 -0.59 32.82 -21.76
C HIS A 289 -0.44 32.61 -23.26
N ILE A 290 -1.54 32.79 -23.98
CA ILE A 290 -1.63 32.67 -25.43
C ILE A 290 -1.76 34.08 -25.99
N GLU A 291 -0.74 34.57 -26.67
CA GLU A 291 -0.71 35.89 -27.28
C GLU A 291 -0.58 35.74 -28.81
N GLY A 292 -1.33 36.53 -29.58
CA GLY A 292 -1.27 36.46 -31.03
C GLY A 292 -2.12 37.51 -31.73
N CYS A 293 -1.92 37.66 -33.03
CA CYS A 293 -2.69 38.59 -33.85
C CYS A 293 -4.07 37.99 -34.16
N ALA A 294 -5.16 38.73 -33.85
CA ALA A 294 -6.51 38.26 -34.06
C ALA A 294 -6.79 38.05 -35.57
N GLY A 295 -7.07 36.81 -35.95
CA GLY A 295 -7.35 36.42 -37.33
C GLY A 295 -7.88 34.99 -37.44
N PRO A 296 -8.29 34.55 -38.65
CA PRO A 296 -8.88 33.22 -38.85
C PRO A 296 -7.93 32.08 -38.44
N SER A 297 -6.63 32.24 -38.72
CA SER A 297 -5.60 31.28 -38.33
C SER A 297 -5.37 31.25 -36.82
N TYR A 298 -5.51 32.41 -36.14
CA TYR A 298 -5.43 32.49 -34.69
C TYR A 298 -6.57 31.73 -34.03
N LEU A 299 -7.81 31.92 -34.50
CA LEU A 299 -8.99 31.25 -33.95
C LEU A 299 -8.88 29.73 -34.10
N LYS A 300 -8.54 29.24 -35.30
CA LYS A 300 -8.37 27.79 -35.54
C LYS A 300 -7.28 27.17 -34.66
N LEU A 301 -6.12 27.82 -34.57
CA LEU A 301 -5.03 27.30 -33.74
C LEU A 301 -5.37 27.40 -32.26
N ARG A 302 -6.02 28.47 -31.82
CA ARG A 302 -6.52 28.63 -30.45
C ARG A 302 -7.48 27.49 -30.12
N ASP A 303 -8.42 27.15 -31.00
CA ASP A 303 -9.38 26.07 -30.76
C ASP A 303 -8.66 24.72 -30.61
N ILE A 304 -7.69 24.41 -31.48
CA ILE A 304 -6.86 23.19 -31.38
C ILE A 304 -6.06 23.17 -30.07
N ILE A 305 -5.48 24.31 -29.67
CA ILE A 305 -4.73 24.42 -28.41
C ILE A 305 -5.68 24.25 -27.22
N LEU A 306 -6.84 24.90 -27.21
CA LEU A 306 -7.82 24.78 -26.13
C LEU A 306 -8.37 23.35 -26.02
N GLU A 307 -8.59 22.68 -27.15
CA GLU A 307 -9.00 21.27 -27.20
C GLU A 307 -7.93 20.35 -26.60
N GLN A 308 -6.64 20.63 -26.83
CA GLN A 308 -5.54 19.87 -26.23
C GLN A 308 -5.32 20.18 -24.74
N PHE A 309 -5.59 21.42 -24.33
CA PHE A 309 -5.40 21.89 -22.96
C PHE A 309 -6.65 21.68 -22.10
N MET A 310 -7.70 21.12 -22.71
CA MET A 310 -9.05 20.92 -22.18
C MET A 310 -9.39 21.94 -21.11
N VAL A 311 -9.64 23.14 -21.62
CA VAL A 311 -10.26 24.23 -20.89
C VAL A 311 -11.74 23.90 -20.74
N LEU A 312 -12.10 23.54 -19.52
CA LEU A 312 -13.47 23.38 -19.05
C LEU A 312 -13.95 24.71 -18.47
#